data_AF-A0A1Q5J7J1-F1
#
_entry.id   AF-A0A1Q5J7J1-F1
#
_cell.length_a   1.000
_cell.length_b   1.000
_cell.length_c   1.000
_cell.angle_alpha   90.00
_cell.angle_beta   90.00
_cell.angle_gamma   90.00
#
_symmetry.space_group_name_H-M   'P 1'
#
loop_
_entity.id
_entity.type
_entity.pdbx_description
1 polymer ?
#
loop_
_entity_poly.entity_id
_entity_poly.type
_entity_poly.pdbx_seq_one_letter_code
_entity_poly.pdbx_strand_id
1 'polypeptide(L)'
;MASARSYLGRYRGNHAIRTQLGEMADVEFGPADDVLHFVNDCFEDLIFWQRRGEEFATLLRSDLDWEPRRITPDMLRFGALASEFDGEELPESLRGLAGAPSIGDVILDIAEAMWLGACFSTTEWSRRPSTARRTGSDQS
;
A
#
# COMPACT_ATOMS: atom_id res chain seq x y z
N MET A 1 6.92 24.85 -12.97
CA MET A 1 5.91 25.68 -12.28
C MET A 1 5.83 25.23 -10.83
N ALA A 2 6.58 25.88 -9.96
CA ALA A 2 6.61 25.60 -8.53
C ALA A 2 5.59 26.49 -7.81
N SER A 3 4.71 25.89 -7.01
CA SER A 3 4.22 26.39 -5.70
C SER A 3 2.79 25.88 -5.43
N ALA A 4 2.69 24.87 -4.56
CA ALA A 4 1.60 24.65 -3.61
C ALA A 4 1.83 23.38 -2.77
N ARG A 5 3.00 23.23 -2.13
CA ARG A 5 3.27 22.09 -1.21
C ARG A 5 3.39 22.58 0.23
N SER A 6 2.30 23.15 0.74
CA SER A 6 2.28 23.70 2.10
C SER A 6 0.95 23.51 2.81
N TYR A 7 0.39 22.30 2.91
CA TYR A 7 -0.83 22.08 3.72
C TYR A 7 -0.99 20.66 4.23
N LEU A 8 -0.24 20.28 5.28
CA LEU A 8 -0.66 19.21 6.20
C LEU A 8 -0.50 19.65 7.67
N GLY A 9 -0.92 20.89 7.92
CA GLY A 9 -1.22 21.36 9.27
C GLY A 9 -2.60 20.88 9.71
N ARG A 10 -2.61 19.86 10.59
CA ARG A 10 -3.67 19.54 11.57
C ARG A 10 -5.09 19.21 11.06
N TYR A 11 -5.38 17.90 11.05
CA TYR A 11 -6.65 17.28 11.49
C TYR A 11 -7.94 18.11 11.30
N ARG A 12 -8.47 18.12 10.07
CA ARG A 12 -9.90 18.35 9.80
C ARG A 12 -10.37 17.40 8.70
N GLY A 13 -10.79 16.22 9.13
CA GLY A 13 -11.65 15.29 8.40
C GLY A 13 -10.91 14.28 7.54
N ASN A 14 -10.76 13.04 8.02
CA ASN A 14 -10.29 11.91 7.22
C ASN A 14 -11.01 11.78 5.86
N HIS A 15 -12.26 12.24 5.75
CA HIS A 15 -12.98 12.30 4.47
C HIS A 15 -12.39 13.26 3.45
N ALA A 16 -11.98 14.47 3.85
CA ALA A 16 -11.41 15.46 2.93
C ALA A 16 -10.07 14.97 2.35
N ILE A 17 -9.27 14.32 3.19
CA ILE A 17 -8.02 13.68 2.76
C ILE A 17 -8.32 12.52 1.79
N ARG A 18 -9.30 11.66 2.08
CA ARG A 18 -9.68 10.56 1.17
C ARG A 18 -10.16 11.06 -0.19
N THR A 19 -11.00 12.10 -0.22
CA THR A 19 -11.47 12.69 -1.49
C THR A 19 -10.30 13.23 -2.30
N GLN A 20 -9.41 14.00 -1.68
CA GLN A 20 -8.24 14.54 -2.36
C GLN A 20 -7.31 13.43 -2.88
N LEU A 21 -7.05 12.40 -2.09
CA LEU A 21 -6.23 11.26 -2.51
C LEU A 21 -6.88 10.50 -3.68
N GLY A 22 -8.21 10.38 -3.67
CA GLY A 22 -8.96 9.75 -4.77
C GLY A 22 -8.87 10.57 -6.05
N GLU A 23 -9.00 11.90 -5.95
CA GLU A 23 -8.80 12.81 -7.09
C GLU A 23 -7.38 12.74 -7.65
N MET A 24 -6.36 12.66 -6.78
CA MET A 24 -4.96 12.57 -7.20
C MET A 24 -4.64 11.27 -7.95
N ALA A 25 -5.22 10.16 -7.50
CA ALA A 25 -4.97 8.82 -8.06
C ALA A 25 -6.04 8.36 -9.07
N ASP A 26 -7.00 9.22 -9.41
CA ASP A 26 -8.15 8.92 -10.28
C ASP A 26 -8.93 7.65 -9.85
N VAL A 27 -9.18 7.53 -8.54
CA VAL A 27 -9.92 6.40 -7.94
C VAL A 27 -10.97 6.87 -6.94
N GLU A 28 -12.03 6.08 -6.79
CA GLU A 28 -13.05 6.30 -5.77
C GLU A 28 -12.88 5.32 -4.60
N PHE A 29 -12.70 5.85 -3.40
CA PHE A 29 -12.61 5.06 -2.17
C PHE A 29 -13.99 4.90 -1.52
N GLY A 30 -14.37 3.65 -1.21
CA GLY A 30 -15.59 3.36 -0.48
C GLY A 30 -15.50 3.81 0.99
N PRO A 31 -16.62 4.15 1.64
CA PRO A 31 -16.61 4.67 3.02
C PRO A 31 -16.07 3.66 4.04
N ALA A 32 -16.20 2.35 3.76
CA ALA A 32 -15.75 1.26 4.62
C ALA A 32 -14.31 0.78 4.33
N ASP A 33 -13.64 1.36 3.34
CA ASP A 33 -12.27 0.97 3.00
C ASP A 33 -11.29 1.52 4.04
N ASP A 34 -10.17 0.84 4.25
CA ASP A 34 -9.03 1.42 4.94
C ASP A 34 -8.12 2.08 3.90
N VAL A 35 -7.93 3.39 4.04
CA VAL A 35 -7.08 4.20 3.15
C VAL A 35 -6.02 4.85 4.02
N LEU A 36 -4.77 4.44 3.82
CA LEU A 36 -3.61 4.94 4.55
C LEU A 36 -2.68 5.63 3.55
N HIS A 37 -2.10 6.75 3.96
CA HIS A 37 -1.25 7.59 3.12
C HIS A 37 0.10 7.81 3.77
N PHE A 38 1.15 7.78 2.96
CA PHE A 38 2.52 8.05 3.36
C PHE A 38 3.22 8.84 2.27
N VAL A 39 4.14 9.71 2.69
CA VAL A 39 5.04 10.44 1.80
C VAL A 39 6.45 10.06 2.19
N ASN A 40 7.19 9.47 1.25
CA ASN A 40 8.58 9.06 1.50
C ASN A 40 9.55 10.27 1.45
N ASP A 41 10.83 10.02 1.71
CA ASP A 41 11.86 11.06 1.72
C ASP A 41 12.10 11.69 0.33
N CYS A 42 11.68 11.01 -0.74
CA CYS A 42 11.70 11.50 -2.12
C CYS A 42 10.45 12.34 -2.48
N PHE A 43 9.56 12.61 -1.52
CA PHE A 43 8.28 13.29 -1.71
C PHE A 43 7.34 12.59 -2.69
N GLU A 44 7.44 11.28 -2.78
CA GLU A 44 6.51 10.42 -3.50
C GLU A 44 5.35 10.06 -2.58
N ASP A 45 4.14 10.13 -3.13
CA ASP A 45 2.91 9.84 -2.42
C ASP A 45 2.55 8.35 -2.61
N LEU A 46 2.38 7.64 -1.50
CA LEU A 46 1.96 6.24 -1.46
C LEU A 46 0.60 6.13 -0.79
N ILE A 47 -0.33 5.43 -1.44
CA ILE A 47 -1.65 5.13 -0.91
C ILE A 47 -1.79 3.61 -0.79
N PHE A 48 -2.04 3.16 0.44
CA PHE A 48 -2.45 1.80 0.73
C PHE A 48 -3.97 1.77 0.86
N TRP A 49 -4.60 0.95 0.04
CA TRP A 49 -6.05 0.84 -0.05
C TRP A 49 -6.49 -0.61 0.18
N GLN A 50 -7.08 -0.88 1.34
CA GLN A 50 -7.69 -2.16 1.66
C GLN A 50 -9.21 -2.03 1.63
N ARG A 51 -9.86 -2.71 0.67
CA ARG A 51 -11.31 -2.86 0.73
C ARG A 51 -11.68 -3.91 1.76
N ARG A 52 -12.82 -3.70 2.42
CA ARG A 52 -13.34 -4.63 3.42
C ARG A 52 -13.73 -5.96 2.77
N GLY A 53 -13.17 -7.06 3.27
CA GLY A 53 -13.41 -8.43 2.79
C GLY A 53 -12.55 -8.86 1.61
N GLU A 54 -11.70 -7.99 1.04
CA GLU A 54 -10.69 -8.41 0.06
C GLU A 54 -9.49 -9.03 0.76
N GLU A 55 -8.91 -10.10 0.18
CA GLU A 55 -7.72 -10.76 0.73
C GLU A 55 -6.41 -10.01 0.42
N PHE A 56 -6.47 -9.08 -0.54
CA PHE A 56 -5.36 -8.24 -0.97
C PHE A 56 -5.66 -6.77 -0.70
N ALA A 57 -4.62 -5.95 -0.67
CA ALA A 57 -4.72 -4.50 -0.73
C ALA A 57 -4.28 -3.99 -2.12
N THR A 58 -4.63 -2.76 -2.44
CA THR A 58 -4.16 -2.03 -3.62
C THR A 58 -3.16 -0.97 -3.17
N LEU A 59 -1.97 -0.99 -3.77
CA LEU A 59 -0.97 0.05 -3.63
C LEU A 59 -1.03 0.97 -4.84
N LEU A 60 -1.08 2.27 -4.59
CA LEU A 60 -0.99 3.32 -5.60
C LEU A 60 0.21 4.19 -5.24
N ARG A 61 1.12 4.42 -6.19
CA ARG A 61 2.29 5.28 -5.98
C ARG A 61 2.34 6.38 -7.04
N SER A 62 2.73 7.59 -6.65
CA SER A 62 2.81 8.71 -7.57
C SER A 62 3.87 8.56 -8.67
N ASP A 63 4.95 7.81 -8.39
CA ASP A 63 6.05 7.54 -9.33
C ASP A 63 5.72 6.43 -10.34
N LEU A 64 4.68 5.64 -10.07
CA LEU A 64 4.14 4.61 -10.97
C LEU A 64 2.84 5.05 -11.63
N ASP A 65 2.68 6.35 -11.89
CA ASP A 65 1.51 6.95 -12.54
C ASP A 65 0.16 6.57 -11.88
N TRP A 66 0.18 6.27 -10.57
CA TRP A 66 -0.97 5.78 -9.82
C TRP A 66 -1.56 4.45 -10.34
N GLU A 67 -0.78 3.65 -11.06
CA GLU A 67 -1.23 2.34 -11.53
C GLU A 67 -1.59 1.43 -10.33
N PRO A 68 -2.81 0.87 -10.28
CA PRO A 68 -3.23 0.01 -9.19
C PRO A 68 -2.43 -1.31 -9.15
N ARG A 69 -1.65 -1.51 -8.08
CA ARG A 69 -0.90 -2.75 -7.86
C ARG A 69 -1.51 -3.54 -6.71
N ARG A 70 -1.95 -4.77 -6.99
CA ARG A 70 -2.44 -5.67 -5.93
C ARG A 70 -1.27 -6.20 -5.13
N ILE A 71 -1.36 -6.08 -3.82
CA ILE A 71 -0.32 -6.48 -2.88
C ILE A 71 -0.92 -7.31 -1.74
N THR A 72 -0.18 -8.33 -1.31
CA THR A 72 -0.52 -9.16 -0.16
C THR A 72 0.64 -9.17 0.84
N PRO A 73 0.41 -9.50 2.13
CA PRO A 73 1.49 -9.53 3.12
C PRO A 73 2.65 -10.46 2.75
N ASP A 74 2.38 -11.58 2.07
CA ASP A 74 3.38 -12.57 1.64
C ASP A 74 4.23 -12.10 0.45
N MET A 75 3.80 -11.06 -0.26
CA MET A 75 4.59 -10.42 -1.30
C MET A 75 5.68 -9.51 -0.74
N LEU A 76 5.59 -9.09 0.53
CA LEU A 76 6.57 -8.18 1.15
C LEU A 76 7.83 -8.98 1.53
N ARG A 77 8.94 -8.68 0.87
CA ARG A 77 10.20 -9.40 1.01
C ARG A 77 11.33 -8.44 1.37
N PHE A 78 12.26 -8.91 2.18
CA PHE A 78 13.51 -8.21 2.49
C PHE A 78 14.66 -8.96 1.80
N GLY A 79 15.47 -8.25 1.01
CA GLY A 79 16.56 -8.86 0.23
C GLY A 79 16.10 -9.67 -0.98
N ALA A 80 14.99 -9.27 -1.61
CA ALA A 80 14.36 -10.03 -2.69
C ALA A 80 15.26 -10.16 -3.93
N LEU A 81 15.92 -9.07 -4.33
CA LEU A 81 16.79 -9.04 -5.51
C LEU A 81 18.01 -9.95 -5.38
N ALA A 82 18.54 -10.20 -4.18
CA ALA A 82 19.63 -11.16 -4.00
C ALA A 82 19.18 -12.63 -4.15
N SER A 83 17.88 -12.90 -3.93
CA SER A 83 17.32 -14.25 -3.92
C SER A 83 16.91 -14.74 -5.31
N GLU A 84 16.68 -13.84 -6.27
CA GLU A 84 16.21 -14.19 -7.63
C GLU A 84 17.36 -14.50 -8.60
N PHE A 85 18.59 -14.09 -8.28
CA PHE A 85 19.76 -14.42 -9.07
C PHE A 85 20.42 -15.65 -8.43
N ASP A 86 20.24 -16.81 -9.05
CA ASP A 86 20.81 -18.12 -8.66
C ASP A 86 22.35 -18.09 -8.70
N GLY A 87 22.99 -17.41 -7.76
CA GLY A 87 24.45 -17.37 -7.62
C GLY A 87 25.21 -16.62 -8.73
N GLU A 88 24.53 -16.13 -9.78
CA GLU A 88 25.08 -15.15 -10.71
C GLU A 88 25.18 -13.82 -9.96
N GLU A 89 26.41 -13.33 -9.77
CA GLU A 89 26.64 -12.06 -9.09
C GLU A 89 25.85 -10.96 -9.82
N LEU A 90 24.90 -10.33 -9.12
CA LEU A 90 24.22 -9.13 -9.59
C LEU A 90 25.26 -8.18 -10.22
N PRO A 91 24.97 -7.59 -11.40
CA PRO A 91 25.84 -6.58 -12.01
C PRO A 91 26.25 -5.55 -10.97
N GLU A 92 27.50 -5.09 -11.00
CA GLU A 92 28.04 -4.21 -9.96
C GLU A 92 27.17 -2.97 -9.70
N SER A 93 26.49 -2.48 -10.74
CA SER A 93 25.50 -1.39 -10.67
C SER A 93 24.24 -1.70 -9.86
N LEU A 94 23.83 -2.98 -9.77
CA LEU A 94 22.63 -3.43 -9.07
C LEU A 94 22.92 -4.07 -7.71
N ARG A 95 24.18 -4.28 -7.34
CA ARG A 95 24.56 -4.82 -6.02
C ARG A 95 24.01 -4.00 -4.86
N GLY A 96 23.90 -2.67 -5.02
CA GLY A 96 23.28 -1.80 -4.02
C GLY A 96 21.81 -2.09 -3.74
N LEU A 97 21.12 -2.76 -4.68
CA LEU A 97 19.71 -3.14 -4.58
C LEU A 97 19.52 -4.61 -4.16
N ALA A 98 20.59 -5.41 -4.07
CA ALA A 98 20.51 -6.82 -3.71
C ALA A 98 19.77 -7.05 -2.38
N GLY A 99 20.00 -6.17 -1.41
CA GLY A 99 19.35 -6.18 -0.09
C GLY A 99 18.05 -5.37 0.00
N ALA A 100 17.62 -4.72 -1.08
CA ALA A 100 16.48 -3.83 -1.05
C ALA A 100 15.18 -4.62 -0.73
N PRO A 101 14.30 -4.08 0.13
CA PRO A 101 12.97 -4.62 0.28
C PRO A 101 12.17 -4.49 -1.02
N SER A 102 11.20 -5.38 -1.21
CA SER A 102 10.26 -5.30 -2.33
C SER A 102 8.86 -5.77 -1.93
N ILE A 103 7.86 -5.35 -2.70
CA ILE A 103 6.48 -5.84 -2.63
C ILE A 103 6.06 -6.27 -4.04
N GLY A 104 6.05 -7.58 -4.29
CA GLY A 104 5.90 -8.09 -5.65
C GLY A 104 7.06 -7.64 -6.54
N ASP A 105 6.76 -6.94 -7.63
CA ASP A 105 7.71 -6.37 -8.60
C ASP A 105 8.18 -4.95 -8.24
N VAL A 106 7.70 -4.37 -7.13
CA VAL A 106 8.01 -2.99 -6.72
C VAL A 106 9.15 -2.97 -5.71
N ILE A 107 10.25 -2.26 -6.03
CA ILE A 107 11.36 -2.01 -5.11
C ILE A 107 10.95 -0.92 -4.12
N LEU A 108 11.32 -1.11 -2.86
CA LEU A 108 11.00 -0.21 -1.76
C LEU A 108 12.27 0.27 -1.06
N ASP A 109 12.19 1.46 -0.47
CA ASP A 109 13.11 1.82 0.60
C ASP A 109 12.70 1.17 1.94
N ILE A 110 13.53 1.35 2.98
CA ILE A 110 13.25 0.76 4.31
C ILE A 110 12.01 1.40 4.96
N ALA A 111 11.79 2.71 4.79
CA ALA A 111 10.66 3.41 5.40
C ALA A 111 9.34 2.97 4.77
N GLU A 112 9.29 2.84 3.45
CA GLU A 112 8.17 2.31 2.68
C GLU A 112 7.85 0.87 3.08
N ALA A 113 8.86 0.01 3.19
CA ALA A 113 8.69 -1.38 3.59
C ALA A 113 8.13 -1.50 5.03
N MET A 114 8.66 -0.70 5.96
CA MET A 114 8.16 -0.66 7.34
C MET A 114 6.74 -0.11 7.41
N TRP A 115 6.44 0.94 6.65
CA TRP A 115 5.10 1.50 6.56
C TRP A 115 4.09 0.49 5.98
N LEU A 116 4.45 -0.24 4.92
CA LEU A 116 3.61 -1.30 4.35
C LEU A 116 3.38 -2.44 5.35
N GLY A 117 4.42 -2.87 6.07
CA GLY A 117 4.29 -3.86 7.14
C GLY A 117 3.30 -3.42 8.22
N ALA A 118 3.36 -2.14 8.64
CA ALA A 118 2.41 -1.56 9.58
C ALA A 118 0.98 -1.48 9.00
N CYS A 119 0.82 -1.11 7.73
CA CYS A 119 -0.46 -1.09 7.02
C CYS A 119 -1.11 -2.47 7.00
N PHE A 120 -0.36 -3.51 6.61
CA PHE A 120 -0.85 -4.89 6.61
C PHE A 120 -1.28 -5.33 8.01
N SER A 121 -0.49 -5.05 9.04
CA SER A 121 -0.83 -5.39 10.43
C SER A 121 -2.11 -4.68 10.89
N THR A 122 -2.22 -3.38 10.64
CA THR A 122 -3.36 -2.55 11.09
C THR A 122 -4.67 -2.91 10.39
N THR A 123 -4.60 -3.39 9.16
CA THR A 123 -5.77 -3.70 8.32
C THR A 123 -6.12 -5.20 8.27
N GLU A 124 -5.45 -6.04 9.07
CA GLU A 124 -5.68 -7.49 9.10
C GLU A 124 -7.16 -7.85 9.37
N TRP A 125 -7.81 -7.13 10.28
CA TRP A 125 -9.21 -7.34 10.63
C TRP A 125 -10.17 -7.00 9.48
N SER A 126 -9.79 -6.11 8.56
CA SER A 126 -10.61 -5.72 7.40
C SER A 126 -10.53 -6.71 6.25
N ARG A 127 -9.45 -7.51 6.16
CA ARG A 127 -9.32 -8.61 5.18
C ARG A 127 -10.18 -9.82 5.52
N ARG A 128 -10.57 -9.97 6.79
CA ARG A 128 -11.43 -11.08 7.20
C ARG A 128 -12.79 -10.89 6.53
N PRO A 129 -13.32 -11.91 5.83
CA PRO A 129 -14.65 -11.82 5.27
C PRO A 129 -15.61 -11.45 6.39
N SER A 130 -16.39 -10.38 6.18
CA SER A 130 -17.50 -10.08 7.07
C SER A 130 -18.33 -11.36 7.15
N THR A 131 -18.40 -11.97 8.32
CA THR A 131 -19.30 -13.08 8.57
C THR A 131 -20.69 -12.54 8.32
N ALA A 132 -21.20 -12.76 7.10
CA ALA A 132 -22.56 -12.43 6.75
C ALA A 132 -23.43 -13.06 7.82
N ARG A 133 -24.18 -12.20 8.51
CA ARG A 133 -25.15 -12.56 9.53
C ARG A 133 -25.91 -13.80 9.04
N ARG A 134 -25.72 -14.95 9.70
CA ARG A 134 -26.62 -16.11 9.57
C ARG A 134 -28.00 -15.68 10.03
N THR A 135 -28.76 -15.04 9.15
CA THR A 135 -30.20 -14.86 9.30
C THR A 135 -30.92 -16.02 8.66
N GLY A 136 -31.73 -16.71 9.49
CA GLY A 136 -32.67 -17.75 9.10
C GLY A 136 -32.14 -19.16 9.36
N SER A 137 -32.83 -20.06 10.04
CA SER A 137 -34.21 -20.01 10.54
C SER A 137 -34.37 -21.07 11.62
N ASP A 138 -35.05 -20.69 12.68
CA ASP A 138 -35.84 -21.59 13.52
C ASP A 138 -36.83 -22.36 12.61
N GLN A 139 -36.90 -23.68 12.77
CA GLN A 139 -37.87 -24.68 12.24
C GLN A 139 -37.20 -26.06 12.36
N SER A 140 -37.65 -27.04 13.16
CA SER A 140 -38.92 -27.30 13.84
C SER A 140 -38.67 -28.19 15.06
#